data_AF-X0SLR1-F1
#
_entry.id   AF-X0SLR1-F1
#
_cell.length_a   1.000
_cell.length_b   1.000
_cell.length_c   1.000
_cell.angle_alpha   90.00
_cell.angle_beta   90.00
_cell.angle_gamma   90.00
#
_symmetry.space_group_name_H-M   'P 1'
#
loop_
_entity.id
_entity.type
_entity.pdbx_description
1 polymer ?
#
loop_
_entity_poly.entity_id
_entity_poly.type
_entity_poly.pdbx_seq_one_letter_code
_entity_poly.pdbx_strand_id
1 'polypeptide(L)'
;MNGHVKNITGRPLYALKRHILPGKEIPLSELYTEYGEKHGIERGQPFADWLRQVKLPNKQIWEILYEDSPKEENKVTVTAQIMQVVDGDEKESEEKKEGLSNEEKAKSSRPHIKNEWEVEDIVALTVSKAREEIPKIRDKKLLSWALNVAKQTPNKETICRILEKRIDDLRVSQR
;
A
#
# COMPACT_ATOMS: atom_id res chain seq x y z
N MET A 1 10.76 18.98 -18.19
CA MET A 1 10.12 17.66 -18.13
C MET A 1 9.00 17.78 -17.13
N ASN A 2 7.79 17.44 -17.56
CA ASN A 2 6.56 17.71 -16.83
C ASN A 2 6.03 16.39 -16.28
N GLY A 3 5.99 16.27 -14.96
CA GLY A 3 5.62 15.04 -14.29
C GLY A 3 6.18 14.97 -12.87
N HIS A 4 5.69 14.01 -12.12
CA HIS A 4 6.01 13.86 -10.71
C HIS A 4 6.09 12.40 -10.29
N VAL A 5 6.87 12.16 -9.25
CA VAL A 5 6.98 10.87 -8.55
C VAL A 5 6.14 10.95 -7.29
N LYS A 6 5.28 9.96 -7.07
CA LYS A 6 4.37 9.88 -5.93
C LYS A 6 4.59 8.60 -5.14
N ASN A 7 4.57 8.71 -3.82
CA ASN A 7 4.46 7.57 -2.92
C ASN A 7 2.98 7.15 -2.85
N ILE A 8 2.65 5.98 -3.38
CA ILE A 8 1.27 5.45 -3.35
C ILE A 8 0.96 4.64 -2.09
N THR A 9 1.97 4.35 -1.25
CA THR A 9 1.75 3.61 -0.01
C THR A 9 1.12 4.48 1.07
N GLY A 10 0.34 3.87 1.96
CA GLY A 10 -0.28 4.52 3.10
C GLY A 10 0.69 4.95 4.21
N ARG A 11 2.00 4.69 4.05
CA ARG A 11 3.02 5.01 5.06
C ARG A 11 4.13 5.89 4.51
N PRO A 12 4.75 6.75 5.34
CA PRO A 12 5.90 7.53 4.92
C PRO A 12 7.09 6.64 4.57
N LEU A 13 7.84 7.04 3.56
CA LEU A 13 9.02 6.31 3.10
C LEU A 13 10.21 7.23 2.92
N TYR A 14 11.38 6.71 3.27
CA TYR A 14 12.64 7.41 3.04
C TYR A 14 13.25 6.98 1.71
N ALA A 15 13.23 7.86 0.72
CA ALA A 15 13.86 7.64 -0.59
C ALA A 15 14.40 8.97 -1.14
N LEU A 16 15.33 8.90 -2.09
CA LEU A 16 15.94 10.10 -2.72
C LEU A 16 16.51 11.09 -1.68
N LYS A 17 17.08 10.55 -0.59
CA LYS A 17 17.64 11.29 0.57
C LYS A 17 16.63 12.21 1.29
N ARG A 18 15.34 11.92 1.18
CA ARG A 18 14.27 12.71 1.78
C ARG A 18 13.18 11.81 2.35
N HIS A 19 12.45 12.34 3.33
CA HIS A 19 11.27 11.68 3.87
C HIS A 19 10.04 12.07 3.04
N ILE A 20 9.44 11.09 2.38
CA ILE A 20 8.34 11.27 1.43
C ILE A 20 7.06 10.75 2.08
N LEU A 21 6.14 11.68 2.36
CA LEU A 21 4.83 11.36 2.92
C LEU A 21 3.96 10.62 1.89
N PRO A 22 2.98 9.80 2.34
CA PRO A 22 1.95 9.23 1.48
C PRO A 22 1.30 10.28 0.60
N GLY A 23 1.17 10.02 -0.70
CA GLY A 23 0.53 10.92 -1.64
C GLY A 23 1.31 12.20 -1.96
N LYS A 24 2.48 12.43 -1.36
CA LYS A 24 3.31 13.59 -1.70
C LYS A 24 3.96 13.39 -3.07
N GLU A 25 3.85 14.42 -3.89
CA GLU A 25 4.36 14.46 -5.25
C GLU A 25 5.69 15.21 -5.29
N ILE A 26 6.66 14.66 -6.02
CA ILE A 26 7.98 15.25 -6.22
C ILE A 26 8.16 15.50 -7.71
N PRO A 27 8.41 16.75 -8.13
CA PRO A 27 8.58 17.05 -9.54
C PRO A 27 9.81 16.35 -10.13
N LEU A 28 9.64 15.74 -11.31
CA LEU A 28 10.72 15.07 -12.04
C LEU A 28 11.82 16.05 -12.47
N SER A 29 11.48 17.33 -12.67
CA SER A 29 12.45 18.39 -12.98
C SER A 29 13.50 18.56 -11.87
N GLU A 30 13.06 18.58 -10.61
CA GLU A 30 13.95 18.69 -9.45
C GLU A 30 14.85 17.45 -9.33
N LEU A 31 14.26 16.26 -9.47
CA LEU A 31 15.00 15.00 -9.43
C LEU A 31 16.02 14.88 -10.56
N TYR A 32 15.71 15.42 -11.74
CA TYR A 32 16.63 15.43 -12.86
C TYR A 32 17.87 16.27 -12.57
N THR A 33 17.72 17.46 -11.98
CA THR A 33 18.86 18.29 -11.59
C THR A 33 19.72 17.61 -10.52
N GLU A 34 19.11 16.90 -9.58
CA GLU A 34 19.86 16.22 -8.51
C GLU A 34 20.61 14.97 -8.97
N TYR A 35 20.00 14.19 -9.86
CA TYR A 35 20.47 12.85 -10.23
C TYR A 35 20.74 12.69 -11.73
N GLY A 36 19.86 13.18 -12.59
CA GLY A 36 19.97 13.05 -14.04
C GLY A 36 21.24 13.71 -14.59
N GLU A 37 21.54 14.94 -14.18
CA GLU A 37 22.74 15.66 -14.61
C GLU A 37 24.03 14.98 -14.12
N LYS A 38 24.03 14.46 -12.88
CA LYS A 38 25.19 13.79 -12.30
C LYS A 38 25.51 12.45 -12.98
N HIS A 39 24.48 11.77 -13.47
CA HIS A 39 24.61 10.47 -14.12
C HIS A 39 24.66 10.58 -15.65
N GLY A 40 24.61 11.78 -16.22
CA GLY A 40 24.67 12.00 -17.67
C GLY A 40 23.49 11.42 -18.43
N ILE A 41 22.31 11.37 -17.80
CA ILE A 41 21.11 10.76 -18.40
C ILE A 41 20.33 11.82 -19.16
N GLU A 42 19.77 11.45 -20.32
CA GLU A 42 18.93 12.34 -21.12
C GLU A 42 17.64 12.75 -20.39
N ARG A 43 17.21 14.00 -20.56
CA ARG A 43 15.95 14.50 -20.01
C ARG A 43 14.77 13.78 -20.67
N GLY A 44 13.77 13.37 -19.88
CA GLY A 44 12.54 12.77 -20.39
C GLY A 44 12.37 11.31 -19.97
N GLN A 45 11.84 10.49 -20.88
CA GLN A 45 11.54 9.07 -20.64
C GLN A 45 12.77 8.25 -20.19
N PRO A 46 13.98 8.42 -20.78
CA PRO A 46 15.17 7.67 -20.33
C PRO A 46 15.50 7.89 -18.85
N PHE A 47 15.31 9.11 -18.34
CA PHE A 47 15.53 9.41 -16.93
C PHE A 47 14.51 8.75 -16.01
N ALA A 48 13.24 8.72 -16.40
CA ALA A 48 12.21 8.08 -15.61
C ALA A 48 12.31 6.56 -15.63
N ASP A 49 12.72 5.95 -16.75
CA ASP A 49 13.02 4.52 -16.81
C ASP A 49 14.24 4.19 -15.95
N TRP A 50 15.27 5.03 -15.97
CA TRP A 50 16.39 4.90 -15.04
C TRP A 50 15.95 5.03 -13.57
N LEU A 51 15.07 5.99 -13.25
CA LEU A 51 14.52 6.11 -11.90
C LEU A 51 13.78 4.83 -11.49
N ARG A 52 12.94 4.27 -12.37
CA ARG A 52 12.23 3.00 -12.13
C ARG A 52 13.17 1.83 -11.96
N GLN A 53 14.31 1.79 -12.64
CA GLN A 53 15.23 0.65 -12.55
C GLN A 53 16.20 0.75 -11.38
N VAL A 54 16.73 1.95 -11.12
CA VAL A 54 17.89 2.14 -10.23
C VAL A 54 17.49 2.70 -8.87
N LYS A 55 16.55 3.66 -8.82
CA LYS A 55 16.22 4.37 -7.57
C LYS A 55 14.91 3.90 -6.94
N LEU A 56 13.92 3.58 -7.77
CA LEU A 56 12.54 3.33 -7.39
C LEU A 56 12.05 2.02 -8.04
N PRO A 57 12.69 0.86 -7.74
CA PRO A 57 12.39 -0.43 -8.39
C PRO A 57 10.98 -0.94 -8.13
N ASN A 58 10.38 -0.55 -7.00
CA ASN A 58 9.11 -1.12 -6.58
C ASN A 58 7.92 -0.29 -7.10
N LYS A 59 7.24 -0.82 -8.12
CA LYS A 59 6.04 -0.22 -8.73
C LYS A 59 4.82 -0.20 -7.81
N GLN A 60 4.80 -1.01 -6.75
CA GLN A 60 3.73 -0.98 -5.74
C GLN A 60 3.90 0.17 -4.75
N ILE A 61 5.07 0.81 -4.76
CA ILE A 61 5.41 1.87 -3.83
C ILE A 61 5.46 3.23 -4.53
N TRP A 62 6.00 3.24 -5.75
CA TRP A 62 6.29 4.46 -6.50
C TRP A 62 5.51 4.51 -7.80
N GLU A 63 4.81 5.62 -8.00
CA GLU A 63 4.13 5.94 -9.24
C GLU A 63 4.81 7.14 -9.89
N ILE A 64 5.12 7.05 -11.18
CA ILE A 64 5.71 8.15 -11.95
C ILE A 64 4.67 8.58 -12.98
N LEU A 65 4.11 9.77 -12.78
CA LEU A 65 3.07 10.36 -13.62
C LEU A 65 3.68 11.45 -14.51
N TYR A 66 3.34 11.46 -15.79
CA TYR A 66 3.75 12.47 -16.76
C TYR A 66 2.54 13.36 -17.07
N GLU A 67 2.72 14.68 -17.11
CA GLU A 67 1.64 15.60 -17.46
C GLU A 67 1.29 15.54 -18.96
N ASP A 68 2.24 15.10 -19.79
CA ASP A 68 2.10 15.03 -21.25
C ASP A 68 1.67 13.66 -21.78
N SER A 69 1.41 12.66 -20.92
CA SER A 69 0.97 11.34 -21.38
C SER A 69 -0.56 11.24 -21.42
N PRO A 70 -1.17 10.83 -22.55
CA PRO A 70 -2.57 10.40 -22.55
C PRO A 70 -2.70 9.26 -21.52
N LYS A 71 -3.80 9.27 -20.76
CA LYS A 71 -4.15 8.22 -19.80
C LYS A 71 -4.29 6.88 -20.54
N GLU A 72 -3.20 6.17 -20.76
CA GLU A 72 -3.25 4.80 -21.25
C GLU A 72 -3.65 3.88 -20.11
N GLU A 73 -4.93 3.51 -20.13
CA GLU A 73 -5.51 2.36 -19.45
C GLU A 73 -4.70 1.10 -19.79
N ASN A 74 -3.73 0.74 -18.93
CA ASN A 74 -3.02 -0.51 -19.10
C ASN A 74 -3.86 -1.67 -18.54
N LYS A 75 -4.71 -2.20 -19.42
CA LYS A 75 -5.15 -3.60 -19.47
C LYS A 75 -4.05 -4.54 -18.98
N VAL A 76 -4.32 -5.29 -17.91
CA VAL A 76 -3.65 -6.57 -17.68
C VAL A 76 -4.65 -7.68 -17.97
N THR A 77 -4.55 -8.17 -19.20
CA THR A 77 -5.12 -9.43 -19.66
C THR A 77 -4.41 -10.59 -18.93
N VAL A 78 -5.12 -11.36 -18.11
CA VAL A 78 -4.72 -12.72 -17.72
C VAL A 78 -5.94 -13.66 -17.83
N THR A 79 -6.00 -14.33 -18.98
CA THR A 79 -6.48 -15.70 -19.26
C THR A 79 -7.71 -16.28 -18.52
N ALA A 80 -8.77 -16.43 -19.32
CA ALA A 80 -9.87 -17.41 -19.32
C ALA A 80 -9.86 -18.57 -18.29
N GLN A 81 -10.95 -18.71 -17.52
CA GLN A 81 -11.97 -19.78 -17.69
C GLN A 81 -13.12 -19.70 -16.64
N ILE A 82 -14.35 -19.73 -17.18
CA ILE A 82 -15.61 -20.33 -16.65
C ILE A 82 -16.62 -19.47 -15.84
N MET A 83 -17.82 -19.36 -16.47
CA MET A 83 -19.21 -19.18 -15.98
C MET A 83 -19.67 -17.79 -15.48
N GLN A 84 -20.52 -17.09 -16.25
CA GLN A 84 -22.02 -17.09 -16.21
C GLN A 84 -22.54 -16.42 -14.92
N VAL A 85 -23.42 -15.41 -14.91
CA VAL A 85 -24.56 -15.03 -15.77
C VAL A 85 -25.07 -13.62 -15.37
N VAL A 86 -25.90 -13.04 -16.25
CA VAL A 86 -26.96 -12.02 -16.04
C VAL A 86 -26.62 -10.55 -16.28
N ASP A 87 -27.04 -10.10 -17.47
CA ASP A 87 -27.76 -8.87 -17.84
C ASP A 87 -27.87 -7.70 -16.86
N GLY A 88 -27.70 -6.49 -17.41
CA GLY A 88 -28.51 -5.34 -16.98
C GLY A 88 -27.88 -3.96 -17.18
N ASP A 89 -28.28 -3.32 -18.27
CA ASP A 89 -28.50 -1.87 -18.42
C ASP A 89 -27.34 -0.85 -18.41
N GLU A 90 -27.24 -0.23 -19.58
CA GLU A 90 -26.76 1.12 -19.90
C GLU A 90 -27.15 2.20 -18.85
N LYS A 91 -26.21 3.10 -18.53
CA LYS A 91 -26.27 4.54 -18.88
C LYS A 91 -25.28 5.37 -18.06
N GLU A 92 -24.24 5.82 -18.75
CA GLU A 92 -23.91 7.23 -18.96
C GLU A 92 -24.53 8.27 -17.99
N SER A 93 -23.68 8.95 -17.21
CA SER A 93 -23.68 10.42 -17.13
C SER A 93 -22.45 10.96 -16.37
N GLU A 94 -21.65 11.75 -17.11
CA GLU A 94 -21.10 13.07 -16.77
C GLU A 94 -21.81 13.79 -15.58
N GLU A 95 -21.25 14.69 -14.78
CA GLU A 95 -20.12 15.60 -14.91
C GLU A 95 -19.95 16.35 -13.56
N LYS A 96 -18.72 16.81 -13.28
CA LYS A 96 -18.33 18.12 -12.71
C LYS A 96 -18.59 18.55 -11.23
N LYS A 97 -17.47 19.13 -10.73
CA LYS A 97 -17.28 20.36 -9.91
C LYS A 97 -17.33 20.19 -8.39
N GLU A 98 -16.17 20.30 -7.72
CA GLU A 98 -15.50 21.54 -7.24
C GLU A 98 -16.15 22.12 -5.97
N GLY A 99 -15.33 22.33 -4.93
CA GLY A 99 -15.53 23.46 -4.01
C GLY A 99 -15.68 23.17 -2.52
N LEU A 100 -14.53 23.09 -1.82
CA LEU A 100 -14.18 23.81 -0.58
C LEU A 100 -15.15 23.90 0.64
N SER A 101 -14.59 23.42 1.77
CA SER A 101 -14.41 24.13 3.07
C SER A 101 -15.47 24.06 4.19
N ASN A 102 -14.89 23.90 5.38
CA ASN A 102 -15.24 24.30 6.75
C ASN A 102 -16.29 23.56 7.62
N GLU A 103 -15.71 23.00 8.69
CA GLU A 103 -16.05 23.17 10.11
C GLU A 103 -17.37 22.63 10.69
N GLU A 104 -17.14 21.66 11.61
CA GLU A 104 -17.69 21.57 12.97
C GLU A 104 -19.20 21.52 13.21
N LYS A 105 -19.63 20.33 13.67
CA LYS A 105 -20.49 20.01 14.85
C LYS A 105 -21.22 18.70 14.56
N ALA A 106 -21.47 17.77 15.47
CA ALA A 106 -21.12 17.59 16.87
C ALA A 106 -21.45 16.13 17.21
N LYS A 107 -20.66 15.54 18.11
CA LYS A 107 -21.06 14.52 19.11
C LYS A 107 -22.01 13.40 18.64
N SER A 108 -21.43 12.27 18.25
CA SER A 108 -21.99 10.97 18.63
C SER A 108 -20.90 10.17 19.32
N SER A 109 -20.87 10.32 20.65
CA SER A 109 -20.10 9.49 21.56
C SER A 109 -20.63 8.06 21.51
N ARG A 110 -20.04 7.24 20.64
CA ARG A 110 -20.02 5.79 20.78
C ARG A 110 -18.57 5.40 21.02
N PRO A 111 -18.22 4.65 22.08
CA PRO A 111 -16.86 4.16 22.24
C PRO A 111 -16.58 3.24 21.05
N HIS A 112 -15.80 3.72 20.08
CA HIS A 112 -15.30 2.88 18.99
C HIS A 112 -14.26 1.95 19.58
N ILE A 113 -14.71 0.83 20.17
CA ILE A 113 -13.84 -0.33 20.40
C ILE A 113 -13.74 -1.05 19.06
N LYS A 114 -12.92 -0.51 18.17
CA LYS A 114 -12.46 -1.19 16.98
C LYS A 114 -10.94 -1.19 17.06
N ASN A 115 -10.41 -2.13 17.84
CA ASN A 115 -9.03 -2.57 17.64
C ASN A 115 -9.04 -3.39 16.35
N GLU A 116 -9.16 -2.70 15.22
CA GLU A 116 -8.92 -3.27 13.89
C GLU A 116 -7.40 -3.45 13.80
N TRP A 117 -6.94 -4.61 14.24
CA TRP A 117 -5.54 -4.99 14.11
C TRP A 117 -5.23 -5.18 12.63
N GLU A 118 -4.22 -4.47 12.14
CA GLU A 118 -3.71 -4.72 10.80
C GLU A 118 -2.66 -5.85 10.81
N VAL A 119 -2.49 -6.49 9.65
CA VAL A 119 -1.50 -7.56 9.46
C VAL A 119 -0.09 -7.05 9.74
N GLU A 120 0.21 -5.81 9.31
CA GLU A 120 1.52 -5.19 9.50
C GLU A 120 1.83 -4.95 10.99
N ASP A 121 0.83 -4.53 11.76
CA ASP A 121 0.97 -4.29 13.19
C ASP A 121 1.39 -5.54 13.94
N ILE A 122 0.77 -6.69 13.63
CA ILE A 122 1.04 -7.97 14.29
C ILE A 122 2.47 -8.44 14.01
N VAL A 123 2.97 -8.25 12.79
CA VAL A 123 4.33 -8.67 12.38
C VAL A 123 5.40 -7.72 12.94
N ALA A 124 5.05 -6.44 13.11
CA ALA A 124 5.91 -5.43 13.70
C ALA A 124 6.07 -5.56 15.22
N LEU A 125 5.20 -6.31 15.91
CA LEU A 125 5.28 -6.51 17.36
C LEU A 125 6.62 -7.09 17.81
N THR A 126 7.03 -6.67 19.02
CA THR A 126 8.10 -7.34 19.77
C THR A 126 7.58 -8.63 20.37
N VAL A 127 8.46 -9.61 20.61
CA VAL A 127 8.09 -10.93 21.15
C VAL A 127 7.30 -10.81 22.46
N SER A 128 7.66 -9.86 23.34
CA SER A 128 6.95 -9.62 24.60
C SER A 128 5.52 -9.17 24.37
N LYS A 129 5.31 -8.15 23.52
CA LYS A 129 3.96 -7.65 23.19
C LYS A 129 3.15 -8.68 22.42
N ALA A 130 3.79 -9.44 21.53
CA ALA A 130 3.15 -10.52 20.78
C ALA A 130 2.55 -11.58 21.72
N ARG A 131 3.22 -11.92 22.83
CA ARG A 131 2.69 -12.87 23.82
C ARG A 131 1.45 -12.36 24.56
N GLU A 132 1.30 -11.05 24.72
CA GLU A 132 0.18 -10.44 25.43
C GLU A 132 -1.01 -10.17 24.49
N GLU A 133 -0.73 -9.71 23.28
CA GLU A 133 -1.76 -9.22 22.35
C GLU A 133 -2.30 -10.30 21.41
N ILE A 134 -1.46 -11.23 20.90
CA ILE A 134 -1.91 -12.30 19.98
C ILE A 134 -3.00 -13.19 20.61
N PRO A 135 -2.94 -13.56 21.91
CA PRO A 135 -4.01 -14.34 22.54
C PRO A 135 -5.36 -13.60 22.60
N LYS A 136 -5.38 -12.26 22.55
CA LYS A 136 -6.61 -11.46 22.58
C LYS A 136 -7.31 -11.44 21.22
N ILE A 137 -6.55 -11.64 20.14
CA ILE A 137 -7.08 -11.68 18.78
C ILE A 137 -7.89 -12.98 18.57
N ARG A 138 -9.10 -12.81 18.02
CA ARG A 138 -10.03 -13.91 17.68
C ARG A 138 -10.17 -14.15 16.19
N ASP A 139 -9.70 -13.23 15.35
CA ASP A 139 -9.81 -13.37 13.91
C ASP A 139 -8.73 -14.34 13.37
N LYS A 140 -9.19 -15.54 13.00
CA LYS A 140 -8.35 -16.59 12.43
C LYS A 140 -7.78 -16.22 11.06
N LYS A 141 -8.53 -15.48 10.23
CA LYS A 141 -8.08 -15.09 8.89
C LYS A 141 -6.92 -14.10 9.01
N LEU A 142 -7.07 -13.12 9.90
CA LEU A 142 -6.03 -12.14 10.21
C LEU A 142 -4.74 -12.80 10.70
N LEU A 143 -4.83 -13.73 11.66
CA LEU A 143 -3.66 -14.45 12.18
C LEU A 143 -2.97 -15.31 11.11
N SER A 144 -3.74 -15.94 10.20
CA SER A 144 -3.19 -16.74 9.10
C SER A 144 -2.44 -15.88 8.08
N TRP A 145 -2.96 -14.68 7.79
CA TRP A 145 -2.30 -13.73 6.90
C TRP A 145 -1.03 -13.17 7.55
N ALA A 146 -1.08 -12.80 8.83
CA ALA A 146 0.08 -12.37 9.60
C ALA A 146 1.17 -13.44 9.66
N LEU A 147 0.80 -14.72 9.79
CA LEU A 147 1.76 -15.83 9.75
C LEU A 147 2.48 -15.92 8.39
N ASN A 148 1.76 -15.78 7.29
CA ASN A 148 2.36 -15.84 5.95
C ASN A 148 3.35 -14.69 5.73
N VAL A 149 2.98 -13.48 6.16
CA VAL A 149 3.86 -12.30 6.08
C VAL A 149 5.07 -12.45 7.01
N ALA A 150 4.87 -12.91 8.24
CA ALA A 150 5.96 -13.13 9.21
C ALA A 150 6.98 -14.18 8.72
N LYS A 151 6.54 -15.22 7.99
CA LYS A 151 7.42 -16.22 7.38
C LYS A 151 8.33 -15.67 6.29
N GLN A 152 7.90 -14.61 5.60
CA GLN A 152 8.68 -13.95 4.56
C GLN A 152 9.73 -12.99 5.14
N THR A 153 9.58 -12.59 6.41
CA THR A 153 10.52 -11.68 7.08
C THR A 153 11.60 -12.44 7.87
N PRO A 154 12.90 -12.09 7.72
CA PRO A 154 13.97 -12.74 8.46
C PRO A 154 13.91 -12.43 9.96
N ASN A 155 14.41 -13.33 10.80
CA ASN A 155 14.52 -13.20 12.26
C ASN A 155 13.17 -13.06 13.01
N LYS A 156 12.07 -13.53 12.43
CA LYS A 156 10.72 -13.47 13.03
C LYS A 156 10.14 -14.83 13.43
N GLU A 157 10.98 -15.86 13.51
CA GLU A 157 10.58 -17.25 13.82
C GLU A 157 9.80 -17.39 15.14
N THR A 158 10.18 -16.63 16.17
CA THR A 158 9.49 -16.69 17.48
C THR A 158 8.05 -16.19 17.38
N ILE A 159 7.79 -15.18 16.55
CA ILE A 159 6.44 -14.66 16.31
C ILE A 159 5.63 -15.69 15.51
N CYS A 160 6.24 -16.32 14.50
CA CYS A 160 5.60 -17.41 13.75
C CYS A 160 5.11 -18.53 14.68
N ARG A 161 5.93 -18.98 15.65
CA ARG A 161 5.52 -20.01 16.62
C ARG A 161 4.34 -19.58 17.50
N ILE A 162 4.30 -18.31 17.92
CA ILE A 162 3.20 -17.77 18.74
C ILE A 162 1.90 -17.70 17.92
N LEU A 163 2.00 -17.27 16.66
CA LEU A 163 0.86 -17.23 15.74
C LEU A 163 0.33 -18.63 15.42
N GLU A 164 1.21 -19.59 15.13
CA GLU A 164 0.84 -20.99 14.87
C GLU A 164 0.10 -21.60 16.06
N LYS A 165 0.65 -21.46 17.27
CA LYS A 165 0.00 -21.93 18.50
C LYS A 165 -1.39 -21.32 18.67
N ARG A 166 -1.54 -20.02 18.44
CA ARG A 166 -2.84 -19.35 18.59
C ARG A 166 -3.86 -19.80 17.54
N ILE A 167 -3.43 -20.01 16.29
CA ILE A 167 -4.30 -20.52 15.22
C ILE A 167 -4.80 -21.92 15.57
N ASP A 168 -3.95 -22.77 16.14
CA ASP A 168 -4.34 -24.11 16.58
C ASP A 168 -5.28 -24.08 17.80
N ASP A 169 -5.05 -23.19 18.78
CA ASP A 169 -5.98 -23.00 19.90
C ASP A 169 -7.39 -22.60 19.40
N LEU A 170 -7.47 -21.70 18.42
CA LEU A 170 -8.73 -21.29 17.80
C LEU A 170 -9.37 -22.40 16.97
N ARG A 171 -8.59 -23.33 16.39
CA ARG A 171 -9.11 -24.51 15.69
C ARG A 171 -9.71 -25.51 16.65
N VAL A 172 -9.06 -25.75 17.79
CA VAL A 172 -9.53 -26.68 18.83
C VAL A 172 -10.78 -26.14 19.52
N SER A 173 -10.83 -24.84 19.81
CA SER A 173 -11.99 -24.20 20.46
C SER A 173 -13.26 -24.14 19.59
N GLN A 174 -13.18 -24.44 18.29
CA GLN A 174 -14.32 -24.49 17.37
C GLN A 174 -14.89 -25.90 17.16
N ARG A 175 -14.27 -26.93 17.73
CA ARG A 175 -14.79 -28.30 17.79
C ARG A 175 -15.52 -28.54 19.09
#